data_AF-A0A2H1VD09-F1
#
_entry.id   AF-A0A2H1VD09-F1
#
_cell.length_a   1.000
_cell.length_b   1.000
_cell.length_c   1.000
_cell.angle_alpha   90.00
_cell.angle_beta   90.00
_cell.angle_gamma   90.00
#
_symmetry.space_group_name_H-M   'P 1'
#
loop_
_entity.id
_entity.type
_entity.pdbx_description
1 polymer ?
#
loop_
_entity_poly.entity_id
_entity_poly.type
_entity_poly.pdbx_seq_one_letter_code
_entity_poly.pdbx_strand_id
1 'polypeptide(L)'
;MTALAFKVKSKNGQQILKDLTSDSTVGELKMFLSSISDVSTERVSVLCGYPPKPLDISNDSQKLSDIGLKTGETLIVEEKPAAPSVTLSAESKPVENGVASHETLVPCRPGILMKKVVPSDNSCLFTSIGFVLNGNVDTTVHTLMREIIAMEVASDLETYNEAVLGKPNADYCVWIQQPSSWGGAIER
;
A
#
# COMPACT_ATOMS: atom_id res chain seq x y z
N MET A 1 -10.18 -16.79 -30.33
CA MET A 1 -9.99 -16.96 -28.87
C MET A 1 -8.71 -16.25 -28.47
N THR A 2 -8.83 -15.10 -27.83
CA THR A 2 -7.65 -14.37 -27.32
C THR A 2 -7.34 -14.93 -25.94
N ALA A 3 -6.12 -15.46 -25.77
CA ALA A 3 -5.66 -15.91 -24.45
C ALA A 3 -5.54 -14.70 -23.51
N LEU A 4 -6.10 -14.83 -22.32
CA LEU A 4 -6.04 -13.81 -21.28
C LEU A 4 -5.02 -14.23 -20.23
N ALA A 5 -4.14 -13.29 -19.88
CA ALA A 5 -3.19 -13.47 -18.79
C ALA A 5 -3.45 -12.44 -17.71
N PHE A 6 -3.72 -12.89 -16.49
CA PHE A 6 -4.02 -12.05 -15.34
C PHE A 6 -2.99 -12.24 -14.25
N LYS A 7 -2.66 -11.17 -13.54
CA LYS A 7 -1.86 -11.25 -12.32
C LYS A 7 -2.80 -11.35 -11.12
N VAL A 8 -2.90 -12.54 -10.53
CA VAL A 8 -3.76 -12.80 -9.37
C VAL A 8 -2.98 -12.55 -8.09
N LYS A 9 -3.52 -11.73 -7.19
CA LYS A 9 -3.04 -11.50 -5.83
C LYS A 9 -4.07 -12.09 -4.86
N SER A 10 -3.69 -13.03 -4.02
CA SER A 10 -4.52 -13.62 -2.97
C SER A 10 -3.80 -13.63 -1.63
N LYS A 11 -4.47 -14.07 -0.56
CA LYS A 11 -3.85 -14.31 0.76
C LYS A 11 -2.64 -15.27 0.71
N ASN A 12 -2.59 -16.15 -0.30
CA ASN A 12 -1.54 -17.14 -0.48
C ASN A 12 -0.37 -16.65 -1.35
N GLY A 13 -0.37 -15.36 -1.75
CA GLY A 13 0.68 -14.75 -2.56
C GLY A 13 0.21 -14.36 -3.96
N GLN A 14 1.16 -14.25 -4.89
CA GLN A 14 0.92 -13.78 -6.25
C GLN A 14 1.18 -14.88 -7.28
N GLN A 15 0.24 -15.07 -8.20
CA GLN A 15 0.36 -16.03 -9.30
C GLN A 15 -0.14 -15.42 -10.62
N ILE A 16 0.33 -15.96 -11.75
CA ILE A 16 -0.12 -15.54 -13.08
C ILE A 16 -1.06 -16.61 -13.61
N LEU A 17 -2.32 -16.22 -13.84
CA LEU A 17 -3.34 -17.07 -14.46
C LEU A 17 -3.29 -16.88 -15.97
N LYS A 18 -3.05 -17.96 -16.73
CA LYS A 18 -2.95 -17.94 -18.21
C LYS A 18 -3.97 -18.85 -18.90
N ASP A 19 -4.77 -19.58 -18.12
CA ASP A 19 -5.60 -20.68 -18.61
C ASP A 19 -7.02 -20.22 -19.03
N LEU A 20 -7.28 -18.91 -19.05
CA LEU A 20 -8.57 -18.33 -19.41
C LEU A 20 -8.51 -17.62 -20.78
N THR A 21 -9.65 -17.58 -21.45
CA THR A 21 -9.79 -16.92 -22.77
C THR A 21 -10.87 -15.84 -22.74
N SER A 22 -10.94 -15.01 -23.77
CA SER A 22 -12.00 -14.02 -23.97
C SER A 22 -13.43 -14.59 -23.94
N ASP A 23 -13.57 -15.88 -24.25
CA ASP A 23 -14.85 -16.61 -24.28
C ASP A 23 -15.13 -17.39 -22.99
N SER A 24 -14.16 -17.44 -22.07
CA SER A 24 -14.35 -18.04 -20.76
C SER A 24 -15.41 -17.30 -19.95
N THR A 25 -16.03 -18.03 -19.02
CA THR A 25 -17.11 -17.51 -18.18
C THR A 25 -16.60 -17.02 -16.83
N VAL A 26 -17.40 -16.20 -16.14
CA VAL A 26 -17.15 -15.84 -14.73
C VAL A 26 -17.11 -17.06 -13.83
N GLY A 27 -17.94 -18.06 -14.10
CA GLY A 27 -17.93 -19.33 -13.36
C GLY A 27 -16.57 -20.02 -13.41
N GLU A 28 -15.96 -20.09 -14.61
CA GLU A 28 -14.60 -20.61 -14.79
C GLU A 28 -13.58 -19.79 -13.99
N LEU A 29 -13.63 -18.46 -14.08
CA LEU A 29 -12.76 -17.57 -13.30
C LEU A 29 -12.90 -17.82 -11.79
N LYS A 30 -14.13 -17.92 -11.26
CA LYS A 30 -14.38 -18.20 -9.84
C LYS A 30 -13.79 -19.54 -9.41
N MET A 31 -13.92 -20.60 -10.23
CA MET A 31 -13.33 -21.90 -9.93
C MET A 31 -11.81 -21.83 -9.83
N PHE A 32 -11.14 -21.15 -10.77
CA PHE A 32 -9.69 -20.96 -10.71
C PHE A 32 -9.26 -20.14 -9.49
N LEU A 33 -9.93 -19.02 -9.23
CA LEU A 33 -9.63 -18.18 -8.08
C LEU A 33 -9.87 -18.90 -6.76
N SER A 34 -10.94 -19.70 -6.68
CA SER A 34 -11.25 -20.55 -5.52
C SER A 34 -10.13 -21.56 -5.26
N SER A 35 -9.66 -22.24 -6.32
CA SER A 35 -8.56 -23.21 -6.22
C SER A 35 -7.23 -22.57 -5.78
N ILE A 36 -6.93 -21.33 -6.21
CA ILE A 36 -5.67 -20.65 -5.88
C ILE A 36 -5.71 -20.01 -4.48
N SER A 37 -6.86 -19.46 -4.10
CA SER A 37 -7.02 -18.70 -2.86
C SER A 37 -7.51 -19.53 -1.67
N ASP A 38 -7.97 -20.77 -1.88
CA ASP A 38 -8.63 -21.57 -0.85
C ASP A 38 -9.80 -20.80 -0.21
N VAL A 39 -10.65 -20.23 -1.09
CA VAL A 39 -11.86 -19.48 -0.74
C VAL A 39 -13.02 -20.08 -1.54
N SER A 40 -14.17 -20.31 -0.89
CA SER A 40 -15.36 -20.81 -1.58
C SER A 40 -15.82 -19.84 -2.67
N THR A 41 -16.28 -20.36 -3.82
CA THR A 41 -16.76 -19.56 -4.97
C THR A 41 -17.82 -18.51 -4.60
N GLU A 42 -18.59 -18.76 -3.54
CA GLU A 42 -19.62 -17.85 -3.01
C GLU A 42 -19.06 -16.68 -2.18
N ARG A 43 -17.82 -16.82 -1.69
CA ARG A 43 -17.12 -15.83 -0.86
C ARG A 43 -16.03 -15.09 -1.62
N VAL A 44 -15.74 -15.48 -2.86
CA VAL A 44 -14.74 -14.81 -3.69
C VAL A 44 -15.24 -13.42 -4.08
N SER A 45 -14.50 -12.39 -3.68
CA SER A 45 -14.62 -11.00 -4.16
C SER A 45 -13.38 -10.67 -4.99
N VAL A 46 -13.56 -10.02 -6.13
CA VAL A 46 -12.47 -9.69 -7.05
C VAL A 46 -12.40 -8.18 -7.25
N LEU A 47 -11.25 -7.58 -6.99
CA LEU A 47 -10.96 -6.18 -7.33
C LEU A 47 -10.05 -6.12 -8.56
N CYS A 48 -10.30 -5.17 -9.46
CA CYS A 48 -9.50 -4.95 -10.67
C CYS A 48 -9.18 -3.46 -10.86
N GLY A 49 -8.07 -3.17 -11.56
CA GLY A 49 -7.65 -1.82 -11.95
C GLY A 49 -6.88 -1.03 -10.87
N TYR A 50 -6.53 0.21 -11.21
CA TYR A 50 -5.97 1.19 -10.27
C TYR A 50 -6.74 2.52 -10.38
N PRO A 51 -7.35 3.03 -9.29
CA PRO A 51 -7.49 2.40 -7.97
C PRO A 51 -8.29 1.07 -8.04
N PRO A 52 -8.04 0.09 -7.14
CA PRO A 52 -8.75 -1.18 -7.16
C PRO A 52 -10.25 -0.97 -7.00
N LYS A 53 -11.04 -1.39 -8.00
CA LYS A 53 -12.51 -1.31 -7.97
C LYS A 53 -13.10 -2.71 -7.91
N PRO A 54 -14.21 -2.91 -7.17
CA PRO A 54 -14.90 -4.18 -7.15
C PRO A 54 -15.40 -4.52 -8.56
N LEU A 55 -15.07 -5.72 -9.00
CA LEU A 55 -15.53 -6.27 -10.25
C LEU A 55 -16.87 -6.97 -10.00
N ASP A 56 -17.87 -6.66 -10.83
CA ASP A 56 -19.13 -7.37 -10.75
C ASP A 56 -18.96 -8.79 -11.33
N ILE A 57 -18.91 -9.77 -10.43
CA ILE A 57 -18.84 -11.20 -10.74
C ILE A 57 -20.11 -11.92 -10.28
N SER A 58 -21.24 -11.21 -10.21
CA SER A 58 -22.51 -11.79 -9.73
C SER A 58 -23.11 -12.82 -10.70
N ASN A 59 -22.82 -12.69 -12.01
CA ASN A 59 -23.37 -13.56 -13.06
C ASN A 59 -22.34 -14.55 -13.60
N ASP A 60 -22.45 -15.81 -13.19
CA ASP A 60 -21.52 -16.89 -13.57
C ASP A 60 -21.51 -17.20 -15.08
N SER A 61 -22.60 -16.87 -15.80
CA SER A 61 -22.73 -17.14 -17.24
C SER A 61 -22.17 -16.01 -18.12
N GLN A 62 -21.78 -14.88 -17.54
CA GLN A 62 -21.23 -13.74 -18.28
C GLN A 62 -19.80 -14.04 -18.76
N LYS A 63 -19.44 -13.53 -19.94
CA LYS A 63 -18.08 -13.69 -20.48
C LYS A 63 -17.11 -12.69 -19.86
N LEU A 64 -15.84 -13.07 -19.78
CA LEU A 64 -14.78 -12.20 -19.27
C LEU A 64 -14.59 -10.93 -20.11
N SER A 65 -14.86 -11.01 -21.41
CA SER A 65 -14.84 -9.86 -22.33
C SER A 65 -15.91 -8.81 -22.02
N ASP A 66 -17.10 -9.23 -21.55
CA ASP A 66 -18.21 -8.33 -21.24
C ASP A 66 -18.02 -7.56 -19.93
N ILE A 67 -17.17 -8.09 -19.04
CA ILE A 67 -16.84 -7.52 -17.73
C ILE A 67 -15.69 -6.50 -17.83
N GLY A 68 -15.14 -6.35 -19.04
CA GLY A 68 -14.07 -5.39 -19.33
C GLY A 68 -12.69 -5.84 -18.89
N LEU A 69 -12.50 -7.13 -18.59
CA LEU A 69 -11.21 -7.69 -18.21
C LEU A 69 -10.27 -7.78 -19.41
N LYS A 70 -9.06 -7.24 -19.25
CA LYS A 70 -8.01 -7.25 -20.28
C LYS A 70 -6.77 -8.02 -19.83
N THR A 71 -6.03 -8.54 -20.81
CA THR A 71 -4.72 -9.14 -20.57
C THR A 71 -3.78 -8.13 -19.89
N GLY A 72 -3.10 -8.57 -18.84
CA GLY A 72 -2.15 -7.77 -18.06
C GLY A 72 -2.74 -7.12 -16.82
N GLU A 73 -4.05 -7.21 -16.61
CA GLU A 73 -4.68 -6.68 -15.40
C GLU A 73 -4.33 -7.48 -14.14
N THR A 74 -4.29 -6.76 -13.02
CA THR A 74 -4.09 -7.37 -11.70
C THR A 74 -5.45 -7.58 -11.04
N LEU A 75 -5.75 -8.84 -10.74
CA LEU A 75 -6.93 -9.26 -9.98
C LEU A 75 -6.52 -9.44 -8.52
N ILE A 76 -7.21 -8.77 -7.61
CA ILE A 76 -7.02 -8.93 -6.17
C ILE A 76 -8.20 -9.74 -5.63
N VAL A 77 -7.91 -10.89 -5.03
CA VAL A 77 -8.91 -11.80 -4.48
C VAL A 77 -9.05 -11.55 -2.99
N GLU A 78 -10.26 -11.22 -2.57
CA GLU A 78 -10.65 -11.04 -1.18
C GLU A 78 -11.73 -12.06 -0.79
N GLU A 79 -11.76 -12.44 0.49
CA GLU A 79 -12.84 -13.26 1.03
C GLU A 79 -13.91 -12.36 1.62
N LYS A 80 -15.12 -12.42 1.07
CA LYS A 80 -16.29 -11.76 1.64
C LYS A 80 -16.79 -12.57 2.84
N PRO A 81 -16.89 -11.98 4.05
CA PRO A 81 -17.52 -12.65 5.18
C PRO A 81 -19.00 -12.92 4.88
N ALA A 82 -19.46 -14.13 5.14
CA ALA A 82 -20.87 -14.48 5.03
C ALA A 82 -21.67 -13.68 6.06
N ALA A 83 -22.55 -12.79 5.59
CA ALA A 83 -23.49 -12.09 6.45
C ALA A 83 -24.93 -12.33 5.94
N PRO A 84 -25.90 -12.62 6.83
CA PRO A 84 -27.30 -12.58 6.47
C PRO A 84 -27.73 -11.12 6.23
N SER A 85 -28.45 -10.90 5.13
CA SER A 85 -29.06 -9.64 4.68
C SER A 85 -29.84 -8.90 5.78
N VAL A 86 -29.70 -7.57 5.92
CA VAL A 86 -30.72 -6.53 5.59
C VAL A 86 -30.12 -5.09 5.62
N THR A 87 -30.58 -4.25 4.67
CA THR A 87 -30.69 -2.77 4.55
C THR A 87 -29.94 -1.73 5.40
N LEU A 88 -29.40 -0.77 4.65
CA LEU A 88 -29.37 0.71 4.79
C LEU A 88 -28.51 1.39 5.88
N SER A 89 -27.71 2.34 5.35
CA SER A 89 -27.27 3.65 5.87
C SER A 89 -25.84 3.83 6.41
N ALA A 90 -25.28 4.96 5.95
CA ALA A 90 -24.19 5.80 6.49
C ALA A 90 -22.71 5.37 6.35
N GLU A 91 -22.01 6.15 5.52
CA GLU A 91 -20.63 6.65 5.58
C GLU A 91 -19.57 5.89 6.42
N SER A 92 -18.52 5.44 5.74
CA SER A 92 -17.13 5.82 6.08
C SER A 92 -16.17 5.37 4.97
N LYS A 93 -15.27 6.28 4.59
CA LYS A 93 -14.20 6.07 3.60
C LYS A 93 -13.26 4.94 4.04
N PRO A 94 -12.84 4.01 3.17
CA PRO A 94 -11.69 3.16 3.45
C PRO A 94 -10.41 3.83 2.95
N VAL A 95 -9.47 4.02 3.88
CA VAL A 95 -8.06 4.32 3.65
C VAL A 95 -7.30 3.00 3.79
N GLU A 96 -6.62 2.50 2.76
CA GLU A 96 -5.33 1.80 2.91
C GLU A 96 -4.68 1.54 1.54
N ASN A 97 -3.58 2.24 1.24
CA ASN A 97 -2.62 1.83 0.23
C ASN A 97 -1.40 1.25 0.96
N GLY A 98 -1.09 -0.01 0.65
CA GLY A 98 0.01 -0.75 1.25
C GLY A 98 1.37 -0.44 0.66
N VAL A 99 2.40 -0.97 1.31
CA VAL A 99 3.71 -1.21 0.70
C VAL A 99 4.19 -2.59 1.16
N ALA A 100 4.65 -3.37 0.18
CA ALA A 100 5.06 -4.76 0.28
C ALA A 100 6.28 -4.95 1.19
N SER A 101 6.28 -6.05 1.93
CA SER A 101 7.40 -6.53 2.74
C SER A 101 8.51 -7.10 1.87
N HIS A 102 9.73 -6.64 2.14
CA HIS A 102 10.97 -7.26 1.72
C HIS A 102 11.63 -7.89 2.95
N GLU A 103 12.14 -9.09 2.73
CA GLU A 103 13.13 -9.85 3.49
C GLU A 103 12.74 -10.75 4.68
N THR A 104 13.07 -12.02 4.42
CA THR A 104 13.11 -13.20 5.27
C THR A 104 14.13 -13.06 6.40
N LEU A 105 13.71 -13.06 7.66
CA LEU A 105 14.54 -13.46 8.82
C LEU A 105 13.69 -14.12 9.92
N VAL A 106 13.93 -15.41 10.17
CA VAL A 106 13.87 -16.21 11.44
C VAL A 106 12.55 -16.23 12.26
N PRO A 107 12.09 -17.38 12.81
CA PRO A 107 10.77 -17.51 13.45
C PRO A 107 10.74 -16.92 14.87
N CYS A 108 10.62 -15.59 14.96
CA CYS A 108 10.00 -14.95 16.12
C CYS A 108 8.48 -15.14 16.00
N ARG A 109 7.80 -15.42 17.13
CA ARG A 109 6.33 -15.51 17.19
C ARG A 109 5.72 -14.36 16.38
N PRO A 110 4.77 -14.62 15.46
CA PRO A 110 4.24 -13.58 14.59
C PRO A 110 3.58 -12.49 15.45
N GLY A 111 4.25 -11.35 15.56
CA GLY A 111 3.68 -10.15 16.14
C GLY A 111 2.74 -9.49 15.14
N ILE A 112 1.73 -8.77 15.64
CA ILE A 112 0.87 -7.95 14.78
C ILE A 112 1.58 -6.62 14.57
N LEU A 113 1.90 -6.29 13.32
CA LEU A 113 2.36 -4.96 12.94
C LEU A 113 1.14 -4.06 12.72
N MET A 114 1.06 -2.97 13.46
CA MET A 114 -0.01 -1.98 13.33
C MET A 114 0.56 -0.63 12.92
N LYS A 115 -0.12 0.04 11.99
CA LYS A 115 0.20 1.41 11.59
C LYS A 115 -0.36 2.40 12.60
N LYS A 116 0.49 3.26 13.15
CA LYS A 116 0.04 4.42 13.94
C LYS A 116 -0.10 5.63 13.02
N VAL A 117 -1.28 6.26 13.03
CA VAL A 117 -1.53 7.51 12.29
C VAL A 117 -0.97 8.69 13.09
N VAL A 118 -0.22 9.55 12.41
CA VAL A 118 0.28 10.86 12.88
C VAL A 118 -0.36 11.98 12.05
N PRO A 119 -0.31 13.25 12.48
CA PRO A 119 -0.81 14.38 11.68
C PRO A 119 -0.24 14.43 10.26
N SER A 120 -1.07 14.79 9.30
CA SER A 120 -0.70 14.90 7.87
C SER A 120 -0.16 16.29 7.55
N ASP A 121 0.92 16.69 8.20
CA ASP A 121 1.62 17.95 7.96
C ASP A 121 3.06 17.72 7.47
N ASN A 122 3.78 18.82 7.22
CA ASN A 122 5.16 18.79 6.71
C ASN A 122 6.18 18.26 7.75
N SER A 123 5.72 17.94 8.97
CA SER A 123 6.53 17.42 10.06
C SER A 123 6.25 15.95 10.38
N CYS A 124 5.38 15.27 9.61
CA CYS A 124 4.97 13.89 9.85
C CYS A 124 6.13 12.88 9.95
N LEU A 125 7.24 13.09 9.22
CA LEU A 125 8.45 12.27 9.36
C LEU A 125 9.01 12.35 10.78
N PHE A 126 9.28 13.57 11.26
CA PHE A 126 9.86 13.80 12.58
C PHE A 126 8.92 13.33 13.69
N THR A 127 7.61 13.56 13.56
CA THR A 127 6.62 13.03 14.51
C THR A 127 6.58 11.50 14.52
N SER A 128 6.76 10.85 13.37
CA SER A 128 6.82 9.38 13.29
C SER A 128 8.09 8.84 13.96
N ILE A 129 9.24 9.47 13.73
CA ILE A 129 10.50 9.09 14.38
C ILE A 129 10.40 9.31 15.90
N GLY A 130 9.89 10.46 16.33
CA GLY A 130 9.63 10.73 17.75
C GLY A 130 8.68 9.72 18.38
N PHE A 131 7.63 9.30 17.66
CA PHE A 131 6.71 8.26 18.15
C PHE A 131 7.40 6.91 18.37
N VAL A 132 8.24 6.45 17.43
CA VAL A 132 8.93 5.16 17.60
C VAL A 132 10.01 5.19 18.69
N LEU A 133 10.62 6.36 18.95
CA LEU A 133 11.63 6.54 19.99
C LEU A 133 11.01 6.71 21.39
N ASN A 134 9.91 7.47 21.50
CA ASN A 134 9.34 7.87 22.79
C ASN A 134 8.07 7.09 23.17
N GLY A 135 7.43 6.41 22.21
CA GLY A 135 6.19 5.64 22.42
C GLY A 135 4.91 6.49 22.48
N ASN A 136 5.02 7.82 22.44
CA ASN A 136 3.89 8.75 22.40
C ASN A 136 3.98 9.66 21.16
N VAL A 137 2.82 10.05 20.62
CA VAL A 137 2.78 11.01 19.51
C VAL A 137 2.98 12.41 20.08
N ASP A 138 4.18 12.96 19.89
CA ASP A 138 4.52 14.33 20.21
C ASP A 138 4.70 15.14 18.92
N THR A 139 3.89 16.19 18.77
CA THR A 139 3.93 17.05 17.59
C THR A 139 4.95 18.18 17.71
N THR A 140 5.60 18.34 18.86
CA THR A 140 6.59 19.42 19.09
C THR A 140 8.03 18.97 18.83
N VAL A 141 8.27 17.66 18.81
CA VAL A 141 9.61 17.05 18.64
C VAL A 141 10.32 17.48 17.36
N HIS A 142 9.56 17.85 16.31
CA HIS A 142 10.11 18.23 15.02
C HIS A 142 11.07 19.41 15.09
N THR A 143 10.89 20.34 16.03
CA THR A 143 11.74 21.54 16.12
C THR A 143 13.16 21.16 16.53
N LEU A 144 13.29 20.35 17.59
CA LEU A 144 14.57 19.86 18.07
C LEU A 144 15.25 18.97 17.02
N MET A 145 14.50 18.08 16.36
CA MET A 145 15.07 17.19 15.35
C MET A 145 15.63 17.96 14.15
N ARG A 146 14.93 18.99 13.68
CA ARG A 146 15.39 19.85 12.59
C ARG A 146 16.65 20.65 12.98
N GLU A 147 16.74 21.10 14.22
CA GLU A 147 17.94 21.77 14.76
C GLU A 147 19.15 20.81 14.77
N ILE A 148 18.98 19.59 15.28
CA ILE A 148 20.03 18.56 15.28
C ILE A 148 20.51 18.27 13.85
N ILE A 149 19.59 18.12 12.90
CA ILE A 149 19.95 17.89 11.49
C ILE A 149 20.73 19.07 10.92
N ALA A 150 20.28 20.30 11.14
CA ALA A 150 20.99 21.49 10.65
C ALA A 150 22.40 21.60 11.25
N MET A 151 22.56 21.25 12.53
CA MET A 151 23.87 21.21 13.18
C MET A 151 24.79 20.14 12.57
N GLU A 152 24.26 18.93 12.36
CA GLU A 152 25.02 17.81 11.78
C GLU A 152 25.48 18.16 10.35
N VAL A 153 24.56 18.64 9.51
CA VAL A 153 24.82 19.06 8.13
C VAL A 153 25.86 20.18 8.07
N ALA A 154 25.81 21.13 9.00
CA ALA A 154 26.79 22.22 9.08
C ALA A 154 28.17 21.77 9.57
N SER A 155 28.25 20.63 10.27
CA SER A 155 29.50 20.14 10.85
C SER A 155 30.38 19.37 9.85
N ASP A 156 29.77 18.76 8.83
CA ASP A 156 30.48 17.98 7.79
C ASP A 156 30.14 18.46 6.37
N LEU A 157 30.90 19.45 5.90
CA LEU A 157 30.76 20.02 4.57
C LEU A 157 31.20 19.08 3.43
N GLU A 158 32.01 18.07 3.71
CA GLU A 158 32.49 17.13 2.69
C GLU A 158 31.40 16.11 2.37
N THR A 159 30.81 15.50 3.41
CA THR A 159 29.69 14.57 3.26
C THR A 159 28.44 15.29 2.77
N TYR A 160 28.09 16.42 3.39
CA TYR A 160 26.88 17.18 3.07
C TYR A 160 27.16 18.34 2.11
N ASN A 161 27.73 17.99 0.95
CA ASN A 161 27.97 18.93 -0.14
C ASN A 161 26.72 19.13 -1.02
N GLU A 162 26.80 20.08 -1.95
CA GLU A 162 25.68 20.42 -2.84
C GLU A 162 25.20 19.23 -3.71
N ALA A 163 26.08 18.30 -4.08
CA ALA A 163 25.68 17.13 -4.86
C ALA A 163 24.82 16.16 -4.05
N VAL A 164 25.05 16.07 -2.73
CA VAL A 164 24.23 15.24 -1.82
C VAL A 164 22.94 15.93 -1.44
N LEU A 165 23.00 17.23 -1.13
CA LEU A 165 21.87 18.01 -0.62
C LEU A 165 20.95 18.56 -1.72
N GLY A 166 21.43 18.62 -2.98
CA GLY A 166 20.73 19.26 -4.10
C GLY A 166 20.62 20.79 -3.99
N LYS A 167 21.34 21.40 -3.04
CA LYS A 167 21.44 22.85 -2.81
C LYS A 167 22.68 23.18 -1.96
N PRO A 168 23.11 24.44 -1.91
CA PRO A 168 24.20 24.85 -1.04
C PRO A 168 23.94 24.46 0.42
N ASN A 169 24.98 23.99 1.12
CA ASN A 169 24.87 23.50 2.49
C ASN A 169 24.22 24.52 3.45
N ALA A 170 24.67 25.78 3.41
CA ALA A 170 24.09 26.85 4.23
C ALA A 170 22.58 27.06 3.96
N ASP A 171 22.18 27.01 2.69
CA ASP A 171 20.77 27.13 2.29
C ASP A 171 19.95 25.93 2.77
N TYR A 172 20.55 24.73 2.78
CA TYR A 172 19.92 23.53 3.33
C TYR A 172 19.65 23.66 4.82
N CYS A 173 20.64 24.11 5.59
CA CYS A 173 20.50 24.29 7.03
C CYS A 173 19.37 25.27 7.39
N VAL A 174 19.21 26.36 6.62
CA VAL A 174 18.10 27.30 6.80
C VAL A 174 16.77 26.68 6.37
N TRP A 175 16.77 25.95 5.25
CA TRP A 175 15.59 25.31 4.69
C TRP A 175 15.02 24.24 5.63
N ILE A 176 15.85 23.35 6.18
CA ILE A 176 15.37 22.21 6.97
C ILE A 176 14.74 22.64 8.30
N GLN A 177 15.13 23.80 8.83
CA GLN A 177 14.55 24.40 10.04
C GLN A 177 13.15 24.98 9.82
N GLN A 178 12.72 25.21 8.57
CA GLN A 178 11.38 25.75 8.31
C GLN A 178 10.29 24.70 8.59
N PRO A 179 9.19 25.07 9.27
CA PRO A 179 8.08 24.16 9.52
C PRO A 179 7.34 23.74 8.24
N SER A 180 7.54 24.47 7.13
CA SER A 180 7.00 24.13 5.82
C SER A 180 7.82 23.09 5.06
N SER A 181 9.04 22.78 5.50
CA SER A 181 9.96 21.90 4.77
C SER A 181 9.70 20.44 5.09
N TRP A 182 9.69 19.61 4.04
CA TRP A 182 9.40 18.19 4.15
C TRP A 182 10.70 17.43 4.38
N GLY A 183 10.75 16.62 5.44
CA GLY A 183 11.85 15.68 5.62
C GLY A 183 11.78 14.53 4.60
N GLY A 184 12.92 13.95 4.28
CA GLY A 184 13.11 12.98 3.21
C GLY A 184 13.99 11.81 3.61
N ALA A 185 14.92 11.45 2.74
CA ALA A 185 15.87 10.35 2.98
C ALA A 185 17.13 10.79 3.73
N ILE A 186 17.50 12.07 3.62
CA ILE A 186 18.70 12.64 4.25
C ILE A 186 18.49 12.78 5.77
N GLU A 187 17.25 13.01 6.20
CA GLU A 187 16.87 13.25 7.59
C GLU A 187 16.55 11.98 8.41
N ARG A 188 16.74 10.78 7.85
CA ARG A 188 16.34 9.53 8.50
C ARG A 188 17.44 8.92 9.34
#